data_AF-I4WDH2-F1
#
_entry.id   AF-I4WDH2-F1
#
_cell.length_a   1.000
_cell.length_b   1.000
_cell.length_c   1.000
_cell.angle_alpha   90.00
_cell.angle_beta   90.00
_cell.angle_gamma   90.00
#
_symmetry.space_group_name_H-M   'P 1'
#
loop_
_entity.id
_entity.type
_entity.pdbx_description
1 polymer ?
#
loop_
_entity_poly.entity_id
_entity_poly.type
_entity_poly.pdbx_seq_one_letter_code
_entity_poly.pdbx_strand_id
1 'polypeptide(L)'
;MLEPAALSRPVLVGPNTYNFEEITLTLVREGGGERVADGPDLAAKVLGLLSDRARRERMGRRARMVFDSERGAVGRVMRLVDGLLEE
;
A
#
# COMPACT_ATOMS: atom_id res chain seq x y z
N MET A 1 0.89 -4.19 -4.67
CA MET A 1 0.69 -3.53 -3.35
C MET A 1 -0.37 -2.43 -3.45
N LEU A 2 -0.30 -1.63 -4.51
CA LEU A 2 -1.15 -0.44 -4.70
C LEU A 2 -2.55 -0.79 -5.21
N GLU A 3 -2.73 -1.93 -5.86
CA GLU A 3 -4.02 -2.40 -6.38
C GLU A 3 -5.06 -2.61 -5.26
N PRO A 4 -4.78 -3.38 -4.18
CA PRO A 4 -5.72 -3.46 -3.06
C PRO A 4 -5.89 -2.12 -2.33
N ALA A 5 -4.83 -1.31 -2.23
CA ALA A 5 -4.88 0.01 -1.61
C ALA A 5 -5.83 0.96 -2.36
N ALA A 6 -5.78 0.97 -3.69
CA ALA A 6 -6.70 1.71 -4.55
C ALA A 6 -8.17 1.29 -4.34
N LEU A 7 -8.41 0.02 -4.02
CA LEU A 7 -9.75 -0.54 -3.75
C LEU A 7 -10.19 -0.42 -2.28
N SER A 8 -9.46 0.36 -1.48
CA SER A 8 -9.68 0.50 -0.03
C SER A 8 -9.75 -0.85 0.68
N ARG A 9 -8.89 -1.79 0.29
CA ARG A 9 -8.75 -3.09 0.95
C ARG A 9 -7.49 -3.08 1.83
N PRO A 10 -7.51 -3.75 3.01
CA PRO A 10 -6.29 -4.02 3.76
C PRO A 10 -5.21 -4.69 2.93
N VAL A 11 -3.94 -4.35 3.18
CA VAL A 11 -2.80 -4.96 2.50
C VAL A 11 -2.01 -5.83 3.48
N LEU A 12 -1.87 -7.12 3.20
CA LEU A 12 -0.97 -8.02 3.93
C LEU A 12 0.22 -8.36 3.04
N VAL A 13 1.42 -8.28 3.59
CA VAL A 13 2.66 -8.38 2.80
C VAL A 13 3.63 -9.35 3.45
N GLY A 14 4.20 -10.26 2.67
CA GLY A 14 5.22 -11.21 3.15
C GLY A 14 6.56 -10.52 3.44
N PRO A 15 7.60 -11.30 3.82
CA PRO A 15 8.91 -10.76 4.14
C PRO A 15 9.69 -10.25 2.91
N ASN A 16 9.36 -10.75 1.72
CA ASN A 16 10.10 -10.49 0.49
C ASN A 16 9.53 -9.30 -0.28
N THR A 17 9.90 -8.08 0.12
CA THR A 17 9.36 -6.83 -0.48
C THR A 17 10.41 -5.93 -1.13
N TYR A 18 11.60 -6.45 -1.41
CA TYR A 18 12.75 -5.66 -1.92
C TYR A 18 12.40 -4.70 -3.07
N ASN A 19 11.72 -5.18 -4.11
CA ASN A 19 11.36 -4.37 -5.28
C ASN A 19 10.36 -3.23 -4.98
N PHE A 20 9.70 -3.26 -3.83
CA PHE A 20 8.63 -2.36 -3.44
C PHE A 20 8.77 -1.93 -1.98
N GLU A 21 9.99 -1.87 -1.47
CA GLU A 21 10.26 -1.73 -0.03
C GLU A 21 9.74 -0.40 0.51
N GLU A 22 9.99 0.71 -0.19
CA GLU A 22 9.57 2.05 0.22
C GLU A 22 8.05 2.16 0.37
N ILE A 23 7.30 1.71 -0.64
CA ILE A 23 5.83 1.77 -0.60
C ILE A 23 5.26 0.80 0.44
N THR A 24 5.93 -0.34 0.65
CA THR A 24 5.57 -1.29 1.71
C THR A 24 5.73 -0.68 3.08
N LEU A 25 6.88 -0.05 3.36
CA LEU A 25 7.16 0.61 4.63
C LEU A 25 6.16 1.73 4.89
N THR A 26 5.84 2.52 3.86
CA THR A 26 4.84 3.59 3.96
C THR A 26 3.46 3.01 4.28
N LEU A 27 3.00 1.99 3.56
CA LEU A 27 1.73 1.32 3.85
C LEU A 27 1.64 0.80 5.28
N VAL A 28 2.71 0.15 5.78
CA VAL A 28 2.76 -0.40 7.13
C VAL A 28 2.75 0.72 8.18
N ARG A 29 3.58 1.76 8.00
CA ARG A 29 3.68 2.90 8.91
C ARG A 29 2.36 3.66 9.03
N GLU A 30 1.67 3.89 7.91
CA GLU A 30 0.38 4.60 7.89
C GLU A 30 -0.81 3.72 8.30
N GLY A 31 -0.56 2.44 8.63
CA GLY A 31 -1.60 1.48 9.03
C GLY A 31 -2.53 1.05 7.91
N GLY A 32 -2.10 1.20 6.65
CA GLY A 32 -2.78 0.66 5.46
C GLY A 32 -2.35 -0.78 5.13
N GLY A 33 -1.18 -1.19 5.62
CA GLY A 33 -0.59 -2.50 5.42
C GLY A 33 -0.08 -3.14 6.71
N GLU A 34 0.13 -4.45 6.69
CA GLU A 34 0.72 -5.18 7.81
C GLU A 34 1.63 -6.30 7.28
N ARG A 35 2.82 -6.46 7.87
CA ARG A 35 3.73 -7.55 7.52
C ARG A 35 3.26 -8.87 8.10
N VAL A 36 3.47 -9.95 7.35
CA VAL A 36 3.26 -11.33 7.76
C VAL A 36 4.60 -12.08 7.70
N ALA A 37 4.89 -12.86 8.72
CA ALA A 37 6.14 -13.61 8.81
C ALA A 37 6.09 -14.92 8.01
N ASP A 38 4.97 -15.64 8.12
CA ASP A 38 4.79 -16.98 7.55
C ASP A 38 3.30 -17.32 7.33
N GLY A 39 3.02 -18.57 6.98
CA GLY A 39 1.67 -19.08 6.75
C GLY A 39 0.74 -18.99 7.97
N PRO A 40 1.14 -19.49 9.16
CA PRO A 40 0.37 -19.32 10.39
C PRO A 40 0.04 -17.86 10.73
N ASP A 41 1.01 -16.95 10.63
CA ASP A 41 0.82 -15.53 10.90
C ASP A 41 -0.12 -14.88 9.89
N LEU A 42 0.01 -15.24 8.61
CA LEU A 42 -0.94 -14.83 7.57
C LEU A 42 -2.36 -15.28 7.89
N ALA A 43 -2.56 -16.55 8.27
CA ALA A 43 -3.88 -17.08 8.61
C ALA A 43 -4.50 -16.31 9.79
N ALA A 44 -3.73 -16.08 10.85
CA ALA A 44 -4.17 -15.32 12.02
C ALA A 44 -4.61 -13.89 11.64
N LYS A 45 -3.83 -13.18 10.84
CA LYS A 45 -4.15 -11.81 10.42
C LYS A 45 -5.34 -11.74 9.47
N VAL A 46 -5.45 -12.67 8.52
CA VAL A 46 -6.62 -12.76 7.62
C VAL A 46 -7.88 -13.01 8.44
N LEU A 47 -7.88 -13.99 9.34
CA LEU A 47 -9.03 -14.27 10.21
C LEU A 47 -9.37 -13.07 11.09
N GLY A 48 -8.38 -12.39 11.66
CA GLY A 48 -8.58 -11.16 12.42
C GLY A 48 -9.24 -10.05 11.60
N LEU A 49 -8.83 -9.84 10.36
CA LEU A 49 -9.42 -8.86 9.45
C LEU A 49 -10.82 -9.25 8.98
N LEU A 50 -11.11 -10.54 8.80
CA LEU A 50 -12.44 -11.01 8.41
C LEU A 50 -13.44 -10.86 9.56
N SER A 51 -13.00 -11.16 10.79
CA SER A 51 -13.82 -11.10 12.01
C SER A 51 -14.05 -9.67 12.53
N ASP A 52 -13.14 -8.72 12.26
CA ASP A 52 -13.30 -7.31 12.65
C ASP A 52 -13.52 -6.41 11.43
N ARG A 53 -14.80 -6.13 11.16
CA ARG A 53 -15.20 -5.21 10.08
C ARG A 53 -14.61 -3.81 10.27
N ALA A 54 -14.61 -3.29 11.49
CA ALA A 54 -14.21 -1.92 11.74
C ALA A 54 -12.69 -1.75 11.52
N ARG A 55 -11.88 -2.72 11.95
CA ARG A 55 -10.44 -2.77 11.65
C ARG A 55 -10.20 -2.87 10.16
N ARG A 56 -10.89 -3.79 9.47
CA ARG A 56 -10.78 -3.98 8.02
C ARG A 56 -11.05 -2.69 7.25
N GLU A 57 -12.10 -1.97 7.60
CA GLU A 57 -12.43 -0.70 6.95
C GLU A 57 -11.43 0.41 7.27
N ARG A 58 -10.99 0.53 8.53
CA ARG A 58 -9.97 1.51 8.92
C ARG A 58 -8.69 1.31 8.13
N MET A 59 -8.19 0.07 8.09
CA MET A 59 -6.96 -0.28 7.38
C MET A 59 -7.11 -0.06 5.88
N GLY A 60 -8.25 -0.46 5.29
CA GLY A 60 -8.54 -0.19 3.88
C GLY A 60 -8.56 1.30 3.52
N ARG A 61 -9.16 2.16 4.37
CA ARG A 61 -9.13 3.62 4.18
C ARG A 61 -7.71 4.18 4.25
N ARG A 62 -6.91 3.74 5.22
CA ARG A 62 -5.49 4.13 5.34
C ARG A 62 -4.68 3.71 4.11
N ALA A 63 -4.91 2.50 3.60
CA ALA A 63 -4.27 2.04 2.36
C ALA A 63 -4.63 2.94 1.18
N ARG A 64 -5.91 3.33 1.05
CA ARG A 64 -6.36 4.25 0.00
C ARG A 64 -5.72 5.62 0.10
N MET A 65 -5.55 6.16 1.31
CA MET A 65 -4.85 7.43 1.52
C MET A 65 -3.40 7.36 1.02
N VAL A 66 -2.68 6.28 1.31
CA VAL A 66 -1.31 6.07 0.80
C VAL A 66 -1.31 5.96 -0.73
N PHE A 67 -2.27 5.22 -1.31
CA PHE A 67 -2.39 5.18 -2.77
C PHE A 67 -2.60 6.58 -3.38
N ASP A 68 -3.49 7.37 -2.78
CA ASP A 68 -3.81 8.71 -3.28
C ASP A 68 -2.62 9.68 -3.11
N SER A 69 -1.74 9.51 -2.11
CA SER A 69 -0.50 10.31 -1.98
C SER A 69 0.54 10.03 -3.05
N GLU A 70 0.59 8.80 -3.57
CA GLU A 70 1.52 8.41 -4.65
C GLU A 70 1.05 8.84 -6.06
N ARG A 71 -0.19 9.34 -6.18
CA ARG A 71 -0.72 9.75 -7.48
C ARG A 71 0.03 10.96 -8.05
N GLY A 72 -0.06 11.10 -9.37
CA GLY A 72 0.53 12.22 -10.10
C GLY A 72 2.02 12.06 -10.43
N ALA A 73 2.64 10.92 -10.09
CA ALA A 73 4.03 10.62 -10.47
C ALA A 73 4.27 10.77 -11.98
N VAL A 74 3.39 10.18 -12.81
CA VAL A 74 3.48 10.31 -14.28
C VAL A 74 3.47 11.78 -14.71
N GLY A 75 2.54 12.58 -14.22
CA GLY A 75 2.46 14.00 -14.58
C GLY A 75 3.67 14.82 -14.10
N ARG A 76 4.23 14.49 -12.92
CA ARG A 76 5.47 15.11 -12.44
C ARG A 76 6.66 14.75 -13.34
N VAL A 77 6.77 13.49 -13.72
CA VAL A 77 7.84 13.01 -14.61
C VAL A 77 7.72 13.62 -16.00
N MET A 78 6.53 13.66 -16.59
CA MET A 78 6.31 14.27 -17.91
C MET A 78 6.73 15.74 -17.92
N ARG A 79 6.36 16.53 -16.90
CA ARG A 79 6.81 17.93 -16.81
C ARG A 79 8.33 18.10 -16.77
N LEU A 80 9.04 17.17 -16.13
CA LEU A 80 10.51 17.19 -16.10
C LEU A 80 11.09 16.84 -17.48
N VAL A 81 10.49 15.87 -18.17
CA VAL A 81 10.88 15.47 -19.53
C VAL A 81 10.63 16.61 -20.51
N ASP A 82 9.44 17.21 -20.49
CA ASP A 82 9.07 18.32 -21.37
C ASP A 82 10.05 19.50 -21.19
N GLY A 83 10.39 19.84 -19.95
CA GLY A 83 11.37 20.90 -19.67
C GLY A 83 12.79 20.62 -20.17
N LEU A 84 13.18 19.35 -20.33
CA LEU A 84 14.49 18.97 -20.91
C LEU A 84 14.47 18.90 -22.45
N LEU A 85 13.29 18.80 -23.06
CA LEU A 85 13.14 18.75 -24.52
C LEU A 85 12.94 20.13 -25.14
N GLU A 86 12.53 21.13 -24.35
CA GLU A 86 12.36 22.53 -24.79
C GLU A 86 13.66 23.37 -24.69
N GLU A 87 14.76 22.80 -24.18
CA GLU A 87 16.14 23.33 -24.25
C GLU A 87 16.90 22.80 -25.48
#